data_AF-A0A0V8DU41-F1
#
_entry.id   AF-A0A0V8DU41-F1
#
_cell.length_a   1.000
_cell.length_b   1.000
_cell.length_c   1.000
_cell.angle_alpha   90.00
_cell.angle_beta   90.00
_cell.angle_gamma   90.00
#
_symmetry.space_group_name_H-M   'P 1'
#
loop_
_entity.id
_entity.type
_entity.pdbx_description
1 polymer ?
#
loop_
_entity_poly.entity_id
_entity_poly.type
_entity_poly.pdbx_seq_one_letter_code
_entity_poly.pdbx_strand_id
1 'polypeptide(L)' 'MKQYWVIENHLDGGFYLMPEDTPEEELGEIEAPCDICGDHDSIIGQFSDWKQLKKEMTDDEGWCPYSDEYLQSVFEEDNQ' A
#
# COMPACT_ATOMS: atom_id res chain seq x y z
N MET A 1 10.52 -13.90 5.79
CA MET A 1 10.50 -13.04 4.59
C MET A 1 10.15 -11.67 5.09
N LYS A 2 10.74 -10.59 4.57
CA LYS A 2 10.32 -9.25 4.98
C LYS A 2 8.86 -9.04 4.57
N GLN A 3 8.05 -8.46 5.45
CA GLN A 3 6.71 -8.00 5.12
C GLN A 3 6.68 -6.48 5.20
N TYR A 4 5.76 -5.89 4.47
CA TYR A 4 5.54 -4.46 4.42
C TYR A 4 4.06 -4.17 4.54
N TRP A 5 3.71 -3.15 5.31
CA TRP A 5 2.41 -2.51 5.18
C TRP A 5 2.37 -1.80 3.83
N VAL A 6 1.37 -2.14 3.00
CA VAL A 6 1.09 -1.44 1.75
C VAL A 6 -0.02 -0.44 2.02
N ILE A 7 0.28 0.82 1.73
CA ILE A 7 -0.62 1.94 1.96
C ILE A 7 -0.87 2.63 0.62
N GLU A 8 -2.14 2.83 0.30
CA GLU A 8 -2.57 3.64 -0.83
C GLU A 8 -2.63 5.10 -0.40
N ASN A 9 -1.89 5.95 -1.10
CA ASN A 9 -1.91 7.38 -0.92
C ASN A 9 -3.13 7.98 -1.63
N HIS A 10 -4.00 8.65 -0.88
CA HIS A 10 -5.25 9.18 -1.43
C HIS A 10 -5.05 10.40 -2.36
N LEU A 11 -3.90 11.08 -2.31
CA LEU A 11 -3.65 12.28 -3.12
C LEU A 11 -3.24 11.95 -4.55
N ASP A 12 -2.41 10.93 -4.74
CA ASP A 12 -1.87 10.54 -6.04
C ASP A 12 -2.29 9.12 -6.49
N GLY A 13 -2.98 8.36 -5.62
CA GLY A 13 -3.36 6.97 -5.87
C GLY A 13 -2.16 6.02 -5.90
N GLY A 14 -1.00 6.47 -5.40
CA GLY A 14 0.24 5.72 -5.37
C GLY A 14 0.31 4.74 -4.20
N PHE A 15 1.30 3.84 -4.20
CA PHE A 15 1.59 2.97 -3.06
C PHE A 15 2.92 3.35 -2.43
N TYR A 16 2.96 3.28 -1.10
CA TYR A 16 4.21 3.29 -0.35
C TYR A 16 4.22 2.15 0.66
N LEU A 17 5.44 1.76 1.03
CA LEU A 17 5.70 0.65 1.93
C LEU A 17 6.14 1.19 3.29
N MET A 18 5.62 0.58 4.35
CA MET A 18 6.16 0.76 5.70
C MET A 18 6.63 -0.59 6.27
N PRO A 19 7.67 -0.61 7.12
CA PRO A 19 8.17 -1.83 7.74
C PRO A 19 7.09 -2.59 8.54
N GLU A 20 7.17 -3.92 8.57
CA GLU A 20 6.28 -4.78 9.38
C GLU A 20 6.17 -4.34 10.86
N ASP A 21 7.26 -3.80 11.42
CA ASP A 21 7.37 -3.35 12.81
C ASP A 21 6.93 -1.89 13.06
N THR A 22 6.28 -1.26 12.06
CA THR A 22 5.68 0.07 12.21
C THR A 22 4.70 0.08 13.39
N PRO A 23 4.84 1.02 14.34
CA PRO A 23 3.95 1.14 15.49
C PRO A 23 2.49 1.40 15.09
N GLU A 24 1.54 0.87 15.87
CA GLU A 24 0.11 1.13 15.66
C GLU A 24 -0.25 2.62 15.71
N GLU A 25 0.49 3.42 16.50
CA GLU A 25 0.30 4.88 16.56
C GLU A 25 0.62 5.53 15.21
N GLU A 26 1.68 5.11 14.53
CA GLU A 26 2.04 5.60 13.19
C GLU A 26 1.03 5.10 12.13
N LEU A 27 0.57 3.86 12.24
CA LEU A 27 -0.50 3.35 11.38
C LEU A 27 -1.81 4.13 11.56
N GLY A 28 -2.11 4.57 12.78
CA GLY A 28 -3.28 5.41 13.07
C GLY A 28 -3.20 6.80 12.44
N GLU A 29 -2.01 7.32 12.16
CA GLU A 29 -1.84 8.61 11.46
C GLU A 29 -2.19 8.52 9.97
N ILE A 30 -2.11 7.33 9.37
CA ILE A 30 -2.46 7.08 7.95
C ILE A 30 -3.95 7.27 7.74
N GLU A 31 -4.74 6.78 8.68
CA GLU A 31 -6.20 6.91 8.67
C GLU A 31 -6.66 8.32 9.08
N ALA A 32 -5.74 9.22 9.44
CA ALA A 32 -6.08 10.60 9.76
C ALA A 32 -6.62 11.31 8.52
N PRO A 33 -7.75 12.03 8.63
CA PRO A 33 -8.29 12.76 7.50
C PRO A 33 -7.32 13.86 7.02
N CYS A 34 -7.08 13.90 5.73
CA CYS A 34 -6.42 14.98 5.02
C CYS A 34 -7.19 16.29 5.20
N ASP A 35 -6.48 17.33 5.66
CA ASP A 35 -7.05 18.65 5.92
C ASP A 35 -7.64 19.33 4.66
N ILE A 36 -7.25 18.88 3.46
CA ILE A 36 -7.67 19.50 2.19
C ILE A 36 -9.00 18.93 1.69
N CYS A 37 -9.15 17.61 1.69
CA CYS A 37 -10.31 16.93 1.09
C CYS A 37 -11.17 16.15 2.11
N GLY A 38 -10.67 15.92 3.32
CA GLY A 38 -11.33 15.12 4.34
C GLY A 38 -11.30 13.60 4.08
N ASP A 39 -10.58 13.15 3.05
CA ASP A 39 -10.28 11.74 2.79
C ASP A 39 -9.01 11.32 3.55
N HIS A 40 -8.55 10.08 3.40
CA HIS A 40 -7.45 9.50 4.17
C HIS A 40 -6.70 8.46 3.33
N ASP A 41 -5.43 8.25 3.65
CA ASP A 41 -4.68 7.14 3.09
C ASP A 41 -5.30 5.81 3.55
N SER A 42 -5.19 4.77 2.73
CA SER A 42 -5.83 3.49 2.98
C SER A 42 -4.80 2.39 3.22
N ILE A 43 -4.86 1.77 4.39
CA ILE A 43 -4.06 0.58 4.69
C ILE A 43 -4.69 -0.61 3.95
N ILE A 44 -4.00 -1.12 2.94
CA ILE A 44 -4.46 -2.29 2.17
C ILE A 44 -4.19 -3.58 2.94
N GLY A 45 -3.01 -3.68 3.56
CA GLY A 45 -2.61 -4.84 4.35
C GLY A 45 -1.11 -5.09 4.36
N GLN A 46 -0.70 -6.24 4.90
CA GLN A 46 0.70 -6.67 4.92
C GLN A 46 1.00 -7.66 3.81
N PHE A 47 2.05 -7.38 3.04
CA PHE A 47 2.46 -8.21 1.91
C PHE A 47 3.98 -8.37 1.87
N SER A 48 4.44 -9.54 1.45
CA SER A 48 5.88 -9.77 1.26
C SER A 48 6.36 -9.49 -0.17
N ASP A 49 5.45 -9.42 -1.13
CA ASP A 49 5.75 -9.16 -2.53
C ASP A 49 4.53 -8.63 -3.30
N TRP A 50 4.80 -8.05 -4.47
CA TRP A 50 3.80 -7.45 -5.34
C TRP A 50 2.77 -8.45 -5.87
N LYS A 51 3.08 -9.75 -5.93
CA LYS A 51 2.13 -10.77 -6.43
C LYS A 51 1.03 -11.04 -5.41
N GLN A 52 1.37 -11.00 -4.13
CA GLN A 52 0.38 -11.10 -3.04
C GLN A 52 -0.54 -9.88 -3.06
N LEU A 53 0.02 -8.67 -3.16
CA LEU A 53 -0.75 -7.44 -3.29
C LEU A 53 -1.68 -7.50 -4.51
N LYS A 54 -1.14 -7.85 -5.68
CA LYS A 54 -1.93 -8.00 -6.91
C LYS A 54 -3.09 -8.96 -6.73
N LYS A 55 -2.87 -10.09 -6.08
CA LYS A 55 -3.93 -11.07 -5.82
C LYS A 55 -5.04 -10.47 -4.97
N GLU A 56 -4.70 -9.79 -3.87
CA GLU A 56 -5.68 -9.11 -3.01
C GLU A 56 -6.53 -8.10 -3.79
N MET A 57 -5.90 -7.28 -4.63
CA MET A 57 -6.61 -6.26 -5.42
C MET A 57 -7.49 -6.84 -6.54
N THR A 58 -7.26 -8.10 -6.92
CA THR A 58 -7.95 -8.74 -8.06
C THR A 58 -9.19 -9.53 -7.61
N ASP A 59 -9.36 -9.80 -6.30
CA ASP A 59 -10.34 -10.78 -5.83
C ASP A 59 -11.82 -10.30 -5.90
N ASP A 60 -12.11 -9.01 -6.10
CA ASP A 60 -13.50 -8.49 -6.16
C ASP A 60 -14.07 -8.34 -7.61
N GLU A 61 -13.24 -7.99 -8.61
CA GLU A 61 -13.69 -7.81 -10.01
C GLU A 61 -12.78 -8.47 -11.07
N GLY A 62 -11.72 -9.17 -10.66
CA GLY A 62 -10.76 -9.75 -11.58
C GLY A 62 -9.86 -8.71 -12.27
N TRP A 63 -9.93 -7.46 -11.84
CA TRP A 63 -9.19 -6.34 -12.42
C TRP A 63 -8.41 -5.59 -11.36
N CYS A 64 -7.08 -5.59 -11.51
CA CYS A 64 -6.20 -4.70 -10.76
C CYS A 64 -5.98 -3.43 -11.60
N PRO A 65 -6.21 -2.22 -11.05
CA PRO A 65 -6.01 -0.97 -11.79
C PRO A 65 -4.54 -0.66 -12.11
N TYR A 66 -3.60 -1.38 -11.50
CA TYR A 66 -2.17 -1.15 -11.60
C TYR A 66 -1.47 -2.17 -12.50
N SER A 67 -0.42 -1.74 -13.20
CA SER A 67 0.40 -2.65 -14.03
C SER A 67 1.37 -3.47 -13.18
N ASP A 68 1.77 -4.64 -13.68
CA ASP A 68 2.72 -5.51 -12.99
C ASP A 68 4.07 -4.82 -12.79
N GLU A 69 4.50 -3.99 -13.76
CA GLU A 69 5.73 -3.21 -13.65
C GLU A 69 5.67 -2.18 -12.52
N TYR A 70 4.53 -1.52 -12.34
CA TYR A 70 4.34 -0.56 -11.25
C TYR A 70 4.29 -1.26 -9.88
N LEU A 71 3.52 -2.34 -9.77
CA LEU A 71 3.46 -3.12 -8.52
C LEU A 71 4.84 -3.70 -8.18
N GLN A 72 5.60 -4.15 -9.17
CA GLN A 72 6.96 -4.63 -8.98
C GLN A 72 7.90 -3.50 -8.51
N SER A 73 7.83 -2.30 -9.12
CA SER A 73 8.71 -1.19 -8.75
C SER A 73 8.53 -0.76 -7.29
N VAL A 74 7.30 -0.77 -6.77
CA VAL A 74 7.00 -0.44 -5.36
C VAL A 74 7.81 -1.32 -4.39
N PHE A 75 7.98 -2.61 -4.67
CA PHE A 75 8.72 -3.54 -3.81
C PHE A 75 10.23 -3.63 -4.12
N GLU A 76 10.66 -3.07 -5.24
CA GLU A 76 12.07 -3.05 -5.65
C GLU A 76 12.79 -1.76 -5.24
N GLU A 77 12.09 -0.63 -5.18
CA GLU A 77 12.66 0.65 -4.73
C GLU A 77 13.07 0.62 -3.25
N ASP A 78 12.42 -0.20 -2.42
CA ASP A 78 12.68 -0.32 -0.98
C ASP A 78 13.75 -1.38 -0.60
N ASN A 79 14.41 -1.98 -1.60
CA ASN A 79 15.50 -2.97 -1.45
C ASN A 79 16.90 -2.40 -1.79
N GLN A 80 17.04 -1.08 -1.97
CA GLN A 80 18.33 -0.39 -2.17
C GLN A 80 18.82 0.28 -0.90
#